data_AF-A0A918Z4T0-F1
#
_entry.id   AF-A0A918Z4T0-F1
#
_cell.length_a   1.000
_cell.length_b   1.000
_cell.length_c   1.000
_cell.angle_alpha   90.00
_cell.angle_beta   90.00
_cell.angle_gamma   90.00
#
_symmetry.space_group_name_H-M   'P 1'
#
loop_
_entity.id
_entity.type
_entity.pdbx_description
1 polymer ?
#
loop_
_entity_poly.entity_id
_entity_poly.type
_entity_poly.pdbx_seq_one_letter_code
_entity_poly.pdbx_strand_id
1 'polypeptide(L)' 'MAYPLLQPFLRWASRLRHPTLFKLTAAIFVIDMLVPDLLPFADEVLLGLATMLLANWKDRRAAAPQVEPPRR' A
#
# COMPACT_ATOMS: atom_id res chain seq x y z
N MET A 1 11.35 3.13 16.22
CA MET A 1 12.67 2.72 15.71
C MET A 1 12.45 2.16 14.31
N ALA A 2 12.84 2.87 13.26
CA ALA A 2 12.59 2.40 11.90
C ALA A 2 13.64 1.34 11.56
N TYR A 3 13.23 0.08 11.43
CA TYR A 3 14.12 -0.99 10.99
C TYR A 3 14.55 -0.70 9.54
N PRO A 4 15.83 -0.39 9.29
CA PRO A 4 16.30 -0.02 7.96
C PRO A 4 16.12 -1.15 6.93
N LEU A 5 15.93 -2.39 7.40
CA LEU A 5 15.70 -3.59 6.60
C LEU A 5 14.31 -3.63 5.92
N LEU A 6 13.30 -2.93 6.47
CA LEU A 6 11.94 -2.92 5.91
C LEU A 6 11.76 -1.87 4.80
N GLN A 7 12.68 -0.90 4.71
CA GLN A 7 12.62 0.18 3.72
C GLN A 7 12.61 -0.29 2.26
N PRO A 8 13.45 -1.24 1.81
CA PRO A 8 13.40 -1.72 0.42
C PRO A 8 12.08 -2.40 0.09
N PHE A 9 11.51 -3.16 1.04
CA PHE A 9 10.21 -3.82 0.86
C PHE A 9 9.07 -2.79 0.75
N LEU A 10 9.02 -1.80 1.64
CA LEU A 10 8.01 -0.74 1.59
C LEU A 10 8.11 0.12 0.31
N ARG A 11 9.33 0.41 -0.16
CA ARG A 11 9.56 1.12 -1.44
C ARG A 11 9.10 0.31 -2.66
N TRP A 12 9.21 -1.01 -2.60
CA TRP A 12 8.66 -1.88 -3.64
C TRP A 12 7.14 -1.92 -3.55
N ALA A 13 6.59 -2.07 -2.34
CA ALA A 13 5.16 -2.12 -2.11
C ALA A 13 4.44 -0.84 -2.60
N SER A 14 5.04 0.34 -2.39
CA SER A 14 4.46 1.61 -2.84
C SER A 14 4.30 1.74 -4.37
N ARG A 15 5.00 0.91 -5.16
CA ARG A 15 4.86 0.87 -6.62
C ARG A 15 3.73 -0.07 -7.09
N LEU A 16 3.15 -0.86 -6.20
CA LEU A 16 2.05 -1.77 -6.54
C LEU A 16 0.76 -1.00 -6.81
N ARG A 17 0.01 -1.44 -7.82
CA ARG A 17 -1.31 -0.91 -8.13
C ARG A 17 -2.26 -1.16 -6.94
N HIS A 18 -3.09 -0.17 -6.62
CA HIS A 18 -4.07 -0.18 -5.53
C HIS A 18 -4.73 -1.50 -5.12
N PRO A 19 -5.37 -2.26 -6.05
CA PRO A 19 -6.05 -3.49 -5.66
C PRO A 19 -5.08 -4.56 -5.17
N THR A 20 -3.83 -4.56 -5.66
CA THR A 20 -2.79 -5.50 -5.25
C THR A 20 -2.22 -5.14 -3.89
N LEU A 21 -1.99 -3.85 -3.63
CA LEU A 21 -1.55 -3.37 -2.31
C LEU A 21 -2.56 -3.73 -1.21
N PHE A 22 -3.85 -3.54 -1.49
CA PHE A 22 -4.92 -3.92 -0.56
C PHE A 22 -4.92 -5.43 -0.26
N LYS A 23 -4.84 -6.27 -1.30
CA LYS A 23 -4.79 -7.74 -1.14
C LYS A 23 -3.57 -8.17 -0.33
N LEU A 24 -2.42 -7.58 -0.61
CA LEU A 24 -1.18 -7.90 0.11
C LEU A 24 -1.31 -7.55 1.60
N THR A 25 -1.83 -6.35 1.89
CA THR A 25 -2.07 -5.89 3.27
C THR A 25 -3.05 -6.81 4.00
N ALA A 26 -4.18 -7.15 3.37
CA ALA A 26 -5.19 -8.02 3.94
C ALA A 26 -4.69 -9.46 4.16
N ALA A 27 -3.89 -10.00 3.23
CA ALA A 27 -3.31 -11.33 3.37
C ALA A 27 -2.33 -11.39 4.54
N ILE A 28 -1.43 -10.41 4.66
CA ILE A 28 -0.48 -10.33 5.78
C ILE A 28 -1.25 -10.18 7.10
N PHE A 29 -2.30 -9.35 7.15
CA PHE A 29 -3.12 -9.16 8.34
C PHE A 29 -3.80 -10.45 8.81
N VAL A 30 -4.38 -11.21 7.88
CA VAL A 30 -5.04 -12.49 8.21
C VAL A 30 -4.04 -13.52 8.68
N ILE A 31 -2.86 -13.61 8.04
CA ILE A 31 -1.80 -14.54 8.45
C ILE A 31 -1.31 -14.20 9.87
N ASP A 32 -1.08 -12.92 10.13
CA ASP A 32 -0.62 -12.42 11.43
C ASP A 32 -1.65 -12.67 12.54
N MET A 33 -2.95 -12.50 12.24
CA MET A 33 -4.03 -12.79 13.19
C MET A 33 -4.19 -14.29 13.47
N LEU A 34 -3.95 -15.16 12.48
CA LEU A 34 -4.09 -16.61 12.62
C LEU A 34 -2.89 -17.25 13.30
N VAL A 35 -1.70 -16.68 13.12
CA VAL A 35 -0.47 -17.21 13.70
C VAL A 35 0.30 -16.07 14.38
N PRO A 36 -0.09 -15.71 15.62
CA PRO A 36 0.59 -14.66 16.37
C PRO A 36 2.07 -15.01 16.57
N ASP A 37 2.94 -14.00 16.48
CA ASP A 37 4.40 -14.06 16.65
C ASP A 37 5.22 -14.81 15.57
N LEU A 38 4.66 -15.10 14.38
CA LEU A 38 5.46 -15.68 13.28
C LEU A 38 6.49 -14.72 12.68
N LEU A 39 6.14 -13.45 12.59
CA LEU A 39 6.91 -12.45 11.86
C LEU A 39 7.33 -11.34 12.81
N PRO A 40 8.63 -11.24 13.19
CA PRO A 40 9.09 -10.04 13.86
C PRO A 40 8.81 -8.85 12.95
N PHE A 41 8.23 -7.78 13.52
CA PHE A 41 7.85 -6.54 12.83
C PHE A 41 6.61 -6.58 11.94
N ALA A 42 5.74 -7.60 12.10
CA ALA A 42 4.49 -7.70 11.37
C ALA A 42 3.62 -6.45 11.56
N ASP A 43 3.50 -5.98 12.80
CA ASP A 43 2.75 -4.78 13.16
C ASP A 43 3.24 -3.53 12.41
N GLU A 44 4.56 -3.32 12.31
CA GLU A 44 5.13 -2.19 11.59
C GLU A 44 4.92 -2.28 10.08
N VAL A 45 5.02 -3.49 9.52
CA VAL A 45 4.73 -3.72 8.09
C VAL A 45 3.26 -3.48 7.81
N LEU A 46 2.37 -3.99 8.64
CA LEU A 46 0.93 -3.79 8.53
C LEU A 46 0.56 -2.31 8.62
N LEU A 47 1.14 -1.60 9.56
CA LEU A 47 0.87 -0.17 9.76
C LEU A 47 1.43 0.68 8.60
N GLY A 48 2.61 0.32 8.08
CA GLY A 48 3.18 0.93 6.88
C GLY A 48 2.34 0.71 5.63
N LEU A 49 1.88 -0.53 5.41
CA LEU A 49 1.01 -0.90 4.28
C LEU A 49 -0.38 -0.25 4.38
N ALA A 50 -0.98 -0.21 5.57
CA ALA A 50 -2.25 0.46 5.83
C ALA A 50 -2.17 1.97 5.58
N THR A 51 -1.07 2.61 5.97
CA THR A 51 -0.83 4.04 5.70
C THR A 51 -0.74 4.31 4.20
N MET A 52 -0.03 3.47 3.44
CA MET A 52 0.02 3.59 1.98
C MET A 52 -1.35 3.38 1.32
N LEU A 53 -2.14 2.44 1.82
CA LEU A 53 -3.51 2.21 1.34
C LEU A 53 -4.38 3.46 1.56
N LEU A 54 -4.30 4.06 2.76
CA LEU A 54 -5.05 5.26 3.13
C LEU A 54 -4.61 6.49 2.32
N ALA A 55 -3.30 6.69 2.18
CA ALA A 55 -2.71 7.79 1.42
C ALA A 55 -3.20 7.81 -0.04
N ASN A 56 -3.33 6.62 -0.63
CA ASN A 56 -3.71 6.51 -2.03
C ASN A 56 -5.26 6.50 -2.23
N TRP A 57 -6.09 6.37 -1.18
CA TRP A 57 -7.56 6.21 -1.30
C TRP A 57 -8.23 7.36 -2.09
N LYS A 58 -7.63 8.55 -2.12
CA LYS A 58 -8.21 9.76 -2.72
C LYS A 58 -7.91 9.95 -4.22
N ASP A 59 -6.96 9.23 -4.81
CA ASP A 59 -6.49 9.49 -6.19
C ASP A 59 -7.43 9.02 -7.30
N ARG A 60 -8.56 8.40 -6.97
CA ARG A 60 -9.54 7.97 -7.99
C ARG A 60 -10.28 9.11 -8.69
N ARG A 61 -10.12 10.37 -8.27
CA ARG A 61 -10.78 11.55 -8.90
C ARG A 61 -9.88 12.39 -9.81
N ALA A 62 -8.59 12.09 -9.93
CA ALA A 62 -7.65 12.90 -10.73
C ALA A 62 -7.45 12.42 -12.18
N ALA A 63 -8.19 11.40 -12.63
CA ALA A 63 -8.26 11.04 -14.04
C ALA A 63 -9.48 11.70 -14.70
N ALA A 64 -9.59 13.03 -14.63
CA ALA A 64 -10.39 13.74 -15.61
C ALA A 64 -9.60 13.70 -16.93
N PRO A 65 -10.18 13.19 -18.04
CA PRO A 65 -9.51 13.27 -19.33
C PRO A 65 -9.32 14.76 -19.62
N GLN A 66 -8.08 15.18 -19.84
CA GLN A 66 -7.80 16.45 -20.50
C GLN A 66 -8.35 16.32 -21.93
N VAL A 67 -9.64 16.61 -22.10
CA VAL A 67 -10.25 16.83 -23.41
C VAL A 67 -9.71 18.17 -23.87
N GLU A 68 -8.58 18.16 -24.57
CA GLU A 68 -8.12 19.35 -25.29
C GLU A 68 -9.12 19.62 -26.42
N PRO A 69 -9.82 20.77 -26.41
CA PRO A 69 -10.82 21.05 -27.43
C PRO A 69 -10.12 21.25 -28.79
N PRO A 70 -10.75 20.83 -29.91
CA PRO A 70 -10.16 21.00 -31.22
C PRO A 70 -10.07 22.50 -31.54
N ARG A 71 -8.84 23.00 -31.68
CA ARG A 71 -8.59 24.33 -32.24
C ARG A 71 -9.09 24.33 -33.69
N ARG A 72 -10.19 25.04 -33.95
CA ARG A 72 -10.65 25.41 -35.30
C ARG A 72 -10.18 26.82 -35.63
#